data_AF-A0A9D2A780-F1
#
_entry.id   AF-A0A9D2A780-F1
#
_cell.length_a   1.000
_cell.length_b   1.000
_cell.length_c   1.000
_cell.angle_alpha   90.00
_cell.angle_beta   90.00
_cell.angle_gamma   90.00
#
_symmetry.space_group_name_H-M   'P 1'
#
loop_
_entity.id
_entity.type
_entity.pdbx_description
1 polymer ?
#
loop_
_entity_poly.entity_id
_entity_poly.type
_entity_poly.pdbx_seq_one_letter_code
_entity_poly.pdbx_strand_id
1 'polypeptide(L)'
;MKRILWMVFLCLLSLTTWAQLGTNELNRSPEDDCFEDLGGNRGVLILSEHKDLVISVVNKAYPTTVDLRGKGADGNYRYYVIVDVRDTKQPKLEVSRMGNPYRASLLVSLKTTDYLQAYRLEEVANPIRYDDQTMVNDVHKSETEAALEFSSTLKSLQVKCPPELGARVTSEVSKEDASLLEVRVIIPVAKLDEARDRLDSLQKRQVELDKIMNSGQLAEDAPEWEEIESTEKRLEEAEVYLANLSNVTVYGEGTNLLSIYIGDLKPRILRRYVVLPIVVEKEVFTSQCSALMDEGGRLFGMRKYKQARAAYDKALLTGESVVADLKPNIQAAIELCDSCLFYDDLTARCFRQIARMKKEGNATQAEVADYASYAIQYIEQIYRFNPDDYYLKRIELMKGLLMSMDLQVKFTFVEWKTFAEGNPIPGVEIWIYRGFTPLSSNSFSSDKRFRRILKKEEMNFQQVGESGADGIAEIELDRTNLPTGILFRPKEDAPQKIVYMSFEDLMRRAQGTYMKKQFRVKMYTK
;
A
#
# COMPACT_ATOMS: atom_id res chain seq x y z
N MET A 1 37.75 -10.73 -38.35
CA MET A 1 36.31 -11.04 -38.52
C MET A 1 35.85 -12.33 -37.81
N LYS A 2 36.52 -13.49 -37.97
CA LYS A 2 36.11 -14.74 -37.30
C LYS A 2 36.05 -14.69 -35.76
N ARG A 3 36.96 -13.95 -35.10
CA ARG A 3 36.97 -13.79 -33.63
C ARG A 3 35.83 -12.91 -33.08
N ILE A 4 35.39 -11.92 -33.86
CA ILE A 4 34.25 -11.05 -33.50
C ILE A 4 32.94 -11.82 -33.69
N LEU A 5 32.85 -12.63 -34.76
CA LEU A 5 31.71 -13.50 -35.00
C LEU A 5 31.53 -14.54 -33.87
N TRP A 6 32.64 -15.10 -33.36
CA TRP A 6 32.62 -16.02 -32.22
C TRP A 6 32.23 -15.35 -30.90
N MET A 7 32.67 -14.11 -30.65
CA MET A 7 32.25 -13.33 -29.48
C MET A 7 30.76 -12.99 -29.53
N VAL A 8 30.23 -12.63 -30.71
CA VAL A 8 28.80 -12.37 -30.91
C VAL A 8 27.98 -13.66 -30.76
N PHE A 9 28.50 -14.81 -31.23
CA PHE A 9 27.83 -16.11 -31.06
C PHE A 9 27.85 -16.60 -29.60
N LEU A 10 28.93 -16.35 -28.84
CA LEU A 10 28.98 -16.62 -27.40
C LEU A 10 28.07 -15.69 -26.60
N CYS A 11 27.95 -14.40 -26.97
CA CYS A 11 27.00 -13.48 -26.37
C CYS A 11 25.53 -13.82 -26.73
N LEU A 12 25.28 -14.41 -27.90
CA LEU A 12 23.95 -14.91 -28.30
C LEU A 12 23.57 -16.22 -27.60
N LEU A 13 24.53 -17.09 -27.27
CA LEU A 13 24.31 -18.29 -26.47
C LEU A 13 24.06 -17.99 -24.98
N SER A 14 24.56 -16.85 -24.46
CA SER A 14 24.19 -16.37 -23.12
C SER A 14 22.82 -15.66 -23.06
N LEU A 15 22.20 -15.36 -24.20
CA LEU A 15 20.85 -14.76 -24.25
C LEU A 15 19.73 -15.81 -24.20
N THR A 16 20.03 -17.10 -24.31
CA THR A 16 19.03 -18.18 -24.19
C THR A 16 18.91 -18.75 -22.77
N THR A 17 19.68 -18.25 -21.79
CA THR A 17 19.55 -18.66 -20.37
C THR A 17 18.76 -17.68 -19.52
N TRP A 18 18.20 -16.61 -20.10
CA TRP A 18 17.36 -15.64 -19.40
C TRP A 18 15.92 -15.70 -19.92
N ALA A 19 15.18 -16.71 -19.45
CA ALA A 19 13.73 -16.72 -19.22
C ALA A 19 13.29 -18.15 -18.87
N GLN A 20 13.85 -18.74 -17.81
CA GLN A 20 13.01 -19.59 -16.98
C GLN A 20 12.25 -18.60 -16.09
N LEU A 21 11.02 -18.26 -16.47
CA LEU A 21 10.10 -17.62 -15.54
C LEU A 21 9.99 -18.57 -14.35
N GLY A 22 10.56 -18.18 -13.21
CA GLY A 22 10.36 -18.95 -11.99
C GLY A 22 8.87 -18.99 -11.67
N THR A 23 8.40 -20.07 -11.07
CA THR A 23 7.05 -20.09 -10.52
C THR A 23 6.98 -19.19 -9.31
N ASN A 24 5.94 -18.37 -9.26
CA ASN A 24 5.60 -17.59 -8.09
C ASN A 24 5.30 -18.53 -6.91
N GLU A 25 6.06 -18.41 -5.84
CA GLU A 25 5.85 -19.11 -4.57
C GLU A 25 5.74 -18.07 -3.44
N LEU A 26 4.86 -18.33 -2.47
CA LEU A 26 4.65 -17.46 -1.32
C LEU A 26 5.39 -18.02 -0.11
N ASN A 27 6.48 -17.36 0.26
CA ASN A 27 7.29 -17.72 1.42
C ASN A 27 6.91 -16.83 2.61
N ARG A 28 6.87 -17.40 3.82
CA ARG A 28 6.57 -16.63 5.05
C ARG A 28 7.73 -15.67 5.35
N SER A 29 7.42 -14.43 5.71
CA SER A 29 8.41 -13.40 6.11
C SER A 29 8.10 -12.86 7.52
N PRO A 30 8.41 -13.58 8.61
CA PRO A 30 8.06 -13.17 9.97
C PRO A 30 8.65 -11.81 10.39
N GLU A 31 9.82 -11.46 9.88
CA GLU A 31 10.49 -10.19 10.12
C GLU A 31 9.74 -8.96 9.58
N ASP A 32 8.84 -9.18 8.61
CA ASP A 32 8.05 -8.13 7.97
C ASP A 32 6.62 -8.03 8.56
N ASP A 33 6.30 -8.81 9.58
CA ASP A 33 5.01 -8.70 10.26
C ASP A 33 4.88 -7.36 10.98
N CYS A 34 3.67 -6.80 10.98
CA CYS A 34 3.43 -5.54 11.68
C CYS A 34 1.99 -5.38 12.16
N PHE A 35 1.83 -4.61 13.24
CA PHE A 35 0.54 -4.05 13.62
C PHE A 35 0.20 -2.86 12.73
N GLU A 36 -1.06 -2.77 12.33
CA GLU A 36 -1.60 -1.71 11.49
C GLU A 36 -3.09 -1.54 11.80
N ASP A 37 -3.62 -0.32 11.74
CA ASP A 37 -5.06 -0.08 11.89
C ASP A 37 -5.82 -0.64 10.68
N LEU A 38 -6.40 -1.83 10.84
CA LEU A 38 -7.26 -2.50 9.85
C LEU A 38 -8.75 -2.34 10.20
N GLY A 39 -9.07 -1.44 11.15
CA GLY A 39 -10.42 -1.26 11.66
C GLY A 39 -10.97 -2.49 12.40
N GLY A 40 -10.13 -3.23 13.12
CA GLY A 40 -10.49 -4.45 13.85
C GLY A 40 -10.53 -5.72 13.00
N ASN A 41 -10.08 -5.66 11.74
CA ASN A 41 -10.03 -6.79 10.81
C ASN A 41 -8.70 -7.53 10.85
N ARG A 42 -8.57 -8.64 10.12
CA ARG A 42 -7.32 -9.42 10.05
C ARG A 42 -6.63 -9.22 8.71
N GLY A 43 -5.29 -9.26 8.69
CA GLY A 43 -4.54 -8.88 7.49
C GLY A 43 -3.48 -9.89 7.06
N VAL A 44 -3.26 -9.99 5.74
CA VAL A 44 -2.05 -10.56 5.14
C VAL A 44 -1.31 -9.47 4.39
N LEU A 45 -0.01 -9.35 4.62
CA LEU A 45 0.88 -8.50 3.82
C LEU A 45 1.58 -9.37 2.78
N ILE A 46 1.42 -9.06 1.49
CA ILE A 46 2.19 -9.69 0.42
C ILE A 46 3.22 -8.69 -0.09
N LEU A 47 4.49 -9.09 -0.03
CA LEU A 47 5.64 -8.37 -0.58
C LEU A 47 6.02 -8.98 -1.92
N SER A 48 6.18 -8.16 -2.95
CA SER A 48 6.60 -8.64 -4.27
C SER A 48 7.47 -7.65 -5.01
N GLU A 49 8.40 -8.14 -5.81
CA GLU A 49 9.12 -7.30 -6.78
C GLU A 49 8.21 -6.80 -7.91
N HIS A 50 7.05 -7.43 -8.09
CA HIS A 50 6.12 -7.14 -9.17
C HIS A 50 4.90 -6.34 -8.70
N LYS A 51 4.47 -5.41 -9.54
CA LYS A 51 3.31 -4.54 -9.29
C LYS A 51 2.00 -5.07 -9.90
N ASP A 52 2.07 -6.16 -10.65
CA ASP A 52 0.96 -6.69 -11.45
C ASP A 52 0.30 -7.89 -10.77
N LEU A 53 0.31 -7.99 -9.44
CA LEU A 53 -0.32 -9.12 -8.76
C LEU A 53 -1.86 -9.06 -8.81
N VAL A 54 -2.46 -10.20 -9.11
CA VAL A 54 -3.87 -10.53 -8.94
C VAL A 54 -3.98 -11.45 -7.72
N ILE A 55 -4.59 -10.94 -6.66
CA ILE A 55 -4.74 -11.65 -5.38
C ILE A 55 -6.23 -11.88 -5.13
N SER A 56 -6.58 -13.11 -4.79
CA SER A 56 -7.95 -13.48 -4.45
C SER A 56 -7.98 -14.32 -3.18
N VAL A 57 -9.03 -14.15 -2.37
CA VAL A 57 -9.34 -15.05 -1.26
C VAL A 57 -10.52 -15.92 -1.71
N VAL A 58 -10.30 -17.22 -1.82
CA VAL A 58 -11.23 -18.14 -2.50
C VAL A 58 -12.27 -18.76 -1.57
N ASN A 59 -12.00 -18.83 -0.27
CA ASN A 59 -12.89 -19.39 0.75
C ASN A 59 -13.51 -18.31 1.65
N LYS A 60 -13.80 -17.13 1.09
CA LYS A 60 -14.41 -16.00 1.80
C LYS A 60 -15.93 -16.10 1.83
N ALA A 61 -16.53 -15.75 2.96
CA ALA A 61 -17.97 -15.51 3.09
C ALA A 61 -18.32 -14.02 3.00
N TYR A 62 -17.35 -13.14 3.28
CA TYR A 62 -17.50 -11.69 3.24
C TYR A 62 -16.57 -11.06 2.19
N PRO A 63 -16.85 -9.82 1.75
CA PRO A 63 -15.94 -9.09 0.88
C PRO A 63 -14.54 -8.96 1.50
N THR A 64 -13.52 -9.16 0.67
CA THR A 64 -12.11 -8.96 1.03
C THR A 64 -11.61 -7.75 0.27
N THR A 65 -10.78 -6.93 0.92
CA THR A 65 -10.12 -5.80 0.27
C THR A 65 -8.68 -6.18 -0.05
N VAL A 66 -8.22 -5.84 -1.25
CA VAL A 66 -6.81 -5.97 -1.66
C VAL A 66 -6.31 -4.59 -2.08
N ASP A 67 -5.46 -3.99 -1.27
CA ASP A 67 -4.92 -2.65 -1.50
C ASP A 67 -3.43 -2.71 -1.85
N LEU A 68 -3.05 -2.16 -3.01
CA LEU A 68 -1.65 -1.89 -3.34
C LEU A 68 -1.22 -0.57 -2.67
N ARG A 69 -0.34 -0.66 -1.67
CA ARG A 69 0.19 0.50 -0.92
C ARG A 69 1.47 1.10 -1.52
N GLY A 70 1.81 0.70 -2.74
CA GLY A 70 3.00 1.16 -3.44
C GLY A 70 4.26 0.41 -3.00
N LYS A 71 5.43 1.02 -3.25
CA LYS A 71 6.74 0.40 -3.04
C LYS A 71 7.34 0.81 -1.70
N GLY A 72 7.74 -0.15 -0.89
CA GLY A 72 8.41 0.06 0.39
C GLY A 72 9.86 0.51 0.25
N ALA A 73 10.49 0.88 1.37
CA ALA A 73 11.91 1.25 1.42
C ALA A 73 12.85 0.09 1.04
N ASP A 74 12.38 -1.14 1.24
CA ASP A 74 13.02 -2.39 0.83
C ASP A 74 12.91 -2.67 -0.68
N GLY A 75 12.18 -1.84 -1.41
CA GLY A 75 12.04 -1.97 -2.86
C GLY A 75 11.02 -3.03 -3.29
N ASN A 76 10.19 -3.55 -2.39
CA ASN A 76 9.06 -4.41 -2.76
C ASN A 76 7.74 -3.63 -2.81
N TYR A 77 6.85 -4.03 -3.71
CA TYR A 77 5.45 -3.64 -3.68
C TYR A 77 4.73 -4.33 -2.52
N ARG A 78 3.88 -3.56 -1.83
CA ARG A 78 3.15 -4.02 -0.64
C ARG A 78 1.66 -4.14 -0.95
N TYR A 79 1.14 -5.35 -0.82
CA TYR A 79 -0.27 -5.65 -1.01
C TYR A 79 -0.90 -6.02 0.32
N TYR A 80 -1.90 -5.25 0.73
CA TYR A 80 -2.63 -5.47 1.98
C TYR A 80 -3.89 -6.24 1.64
N VAL A 81 -3.99 -7.47 2.11
CA VAL A 81 -5.20 -8.31 1.98
C VAL A 81 -5.93 -8.27 3.30
N ILE A 82 -7.04 -7.53 3.36
CA ILE A 82 -7.82 -7.31 4.57
C ILE A 82 -9.03 -8.24 4.55
N VAL A 83 -9.10 -9.13 5.54
CA VAL A 83 -10.14 -10.13 5.73
C VAL A 83 -11.00 -9.73 6.92
N ASP A 84 -12.32 -9.67 6.71
CA ASP A 84 -13.29 -9.32 7.75
C ASP A 84 -13.15 -10.28 8.95
N VAL A 85 -13.18 -9.73 10.17
CA VAL A 85 -13.03 -10.52 11.41
C VAL A 85 -14.08 -11.63 11.57
N ARG A 86 -15.26 -11.45 10.95
CA ARG A 86 -16.38 -12.41 10.92
C ARG A 86 -16.20 -13.52 9.87
N ASP A 87 -15.24 -13.37 8.97
CA ASP A 87 -14.92 -14.40 7.97
C ASP A 87 -14.00 -15.49 8.56
N THR A 88 -13.55 -16.40 7.71
CA THR A 88 -12.63 -17.49 8.07
C THR A 88 -11.34 -16.97 8.72
N LYS A 89 -10.93 -17.62 9.82
CA LYS A 89 -9.58 -17.46 10.39
C LYS A 89 -8.50 -18.09 9.52
N GLN A 90 -8.89 -18.89 8.53
CA GLN A 90 -7.98 -19.57 7.63
C GLN A 90 -8.24 -19.19 6.16
N PRO A 91 -7.98 -17.94 5.75
CA PRO A 91 -8.19 -17.54 4.37
C PRO A 91 -7.20 -18.28 3.45
N LYS A 92 -7.73 -18.82 2.35
CA LYS A 92 -6.96 -19.39 1.26
C LYS A 92 -6.75 -18.29 0.22
N LEU A 93 -5.53 -17.80 0.13
CA LEU A 93 -5.09 -16.83 -0.84
C LEU A 93 -4.62 -17.54 -2.11
N GLU A 94 -5.05 -17.02 -3.25
CA GLU A 94 -4.48 -17.35 -4.55
C GLU A 94 -3.88 -16.07 -5.16
N VAL A 95 -2.59 -16.10 -5.42
CA VAL A 95 -1.79 -14.97 -5.89
C VAL A 95 -1.16 -15.33 -7.23
N SER A 96 -1.39 -14.51 -8.24
CA SER A 96 -0.80 -14.66 -9.57
C SER A 96 -0.33 -13.30 -10.06
N ARG A 97 0.49 -13.28 -11.11
CA ARG A 97 0.72 -12.06 -11.89
C ARG A 97 -0.41 -11.92 -12.92
N MET A 98 -0.79 -10.70 -13.26
CA MET A 98 -1.84 -10.43 -14.23
C MET A 98 -1.45 -11.02 -15.60
N GLY A 99 -2.29 -11.93 -16.12
CA GLY A 99 -2.01 -12.73 -17.32
C GLY A 99 -1.43 -14.11 -17.03
N ASN A 100 -0.74 -14.30 -15.89
CA ASN A 100 -0.14 -15.57 -15.52
C ASN A 100 -1.21 -16.56 -15.02
N PRO A 101 -1.39 -17.74 -15.67
CA PRO A 101 -2.37 -18.73 -15.25
C PRO A 101 -1.98 -19.46 -13.96
N TYR A 102 -0.70 -19.42 -13.57
CA TYR A 102 -0.21 -20.08 -12.36
C TYR A 102 -0.45 -19.19 -11.14
N ARG A 103 -1.20 -19.74 -10.19
CA ARG A 103 -1.49 -19.12 -8.89
C ARG A 103 -0.66 -19.81 -7.81
N ALA A 104 0.12 -19.03 -7.09
CA ALA A 104 0.62 -19.41 -5.78
C ALA A 104 -0.58 -19.49 -4.83
N SER A 105 -0.82 -20.65 -4.24
CA SER A 105 -1.92 -20.84 -3.29
C SER A 105 -1.34 -20.99 -1.90
N LEU A 106 -1.93 -20.30 -0.93
CA LEU A 106 -1.49 -20.31 0.45
C LEU A 106 -2.70 -20.30 1.38
N LEU A 107 -2.75 -21.24 2.32
CA LEU A 107 -3.70 -21.20 3.43
C LEU A 107 -3.03 -20.51 4.61
N VAL A 108 -3.51 -19.33 4.99
CA VAL A 108 -2.96 -18.54 6.11
C VAL A 108 -3.77 -18.81 7.37
N SER A 109 -3.20 -18.66 8.56
CA SER A 109 -3.91 -18.77 9.84
C SER A 109 -3.87 -17.43 10.57
N LEU A 110 -4.89 -16.61 10.38
CA LEU A 110 -5.01 -15.28 10.96
C LEU A 110 -5.72 -15.34 12.31
N LYS A 111 -4.95 -15.19 13.39
CA LYS A 111 -5.47 -15.20 14.76
C LYS A 111 -5.78 -13.80 15.28
N THR A 112 -4.88 -12.85 15.03
CA THR A 112 -4.87 -11.50 15.61
C THR A 112 -5.56 -10.49 14.70
N THR A 113 -6.28 -9.53 15.28
CA THR A 113 -6.86 -8.36 14.59
C THR A 113 -5.84 -7.24 14.51
N ASP A 114 -5.99 -6.33 13.54
CA ASP A 114 -5.09 -5.19 13.33
C ASP A 114 -3.62 -5.59 13.20
N TYR A 115 -3.40 -6.78 12.63
CA TYR A 115 -2.10 -7.40 12.44
C TYR A 115 -1.99 -7.94 11.02
N LEU A 116 -0.88 -7.63 10.38
CA LEU A 116 -0.52 -8.07 9.04
C LEU A 116 0.51 -9.19 9.13
N GLN A 117 0.08 -10.40 8.75
CA GLN A 117 0.98 -11.54 8.61
C GLN A 117 1.65 -11.52 7.23
N ALA A 118 2.97 -11.38 7.18
CA ALA A 118 3.71 -11.09 5.96
C ALA A 118 4.21 -12.32 5.19
N TYR A 119 4.12 -12.25 3.86
CA TYR A 119 4.61 -13.25 2.92
C TYR A 119 5.31 -12.58 1.75
N ARG A 120 6.38 -13.18 1.25
CA ARG A 120 7.12 -12.71 0.08
C ARG A 120 6.81 -13.60 -1.10
N LEU A 121 6.43 -12.99 -2.22
CA LEU A 121 6.26 -13.66 -3.49
C LEU A 121 7.61 -13.72 -4.20
N GLU A 122 8.14 -14.92 -4.38
CA GLU A 122 9.44 -15.15 -5.02
C GLU A 122 9.26 -15.99 -6.29
N GLU A 123 9.95 -15.61 -7.37
CA GLU A 123 10.02 -16.44 -8.58
C GLU A 123 11.09 -17.52 -8.38
N VAL A 124 10.65 -18.77 -8.29
CA VAL A 124 11.52 -19.92 -8.04
C VAL A 124 11.65 -20.78 -9.29
N ALA A 125 12.88 -21.03 -9.72
CA ALA A 125 13.14 -21.79 -10.94
C ALA A 125 12.72 -23.26 -10.86
N ASN A 126 12.91 -23.90 -9.69
CA ASN A 126 12.58 -25.31 -9.44
C ASN A 126 11.67 -25.44 -8.22
N PRO A 127 10.39 -25.05 -8.31
CA PRO A 127 9.47 -25.17 -7.20
C PRO A 127 9.30 -26.61 -6.73
N ILE A 128 9.07 -26.75 -5.43
CA ILE A 128 8.69 -27.99 -4.77
C ILE A 128 7.37 -27.78 -4.02
N ARG A 129 6.58 -28.85 -3.90
CA ARG A 129 5.41 -28.94 -3.02
C ARG A 129 5.51 -30.18 -2.15
N TYR A 130 4.75 -30.21 -1.07
CA TYR A 130 4.59 -31.42 -0.28
C TYR A 130 3.13 -31.87 -0.26
N ASP A 131 2.93 -33.19 -0.21
CA ASP A 131 1.65 -33.81 0.10
C ASP A 131 1.79 -34.65 1.37
N ASP A 132 0.82 -34.55 2.28
CA ASP A 132 0.73 -35.42 3.46
C ASP A 132 0.25 -36.82 3.04
N GLN A 133 1.01 -37.84 3.39
CA GLN A 133 0.76 -39.26 3.11
C GLN A 133 0.69 -40.07 4.40
N THR A 134 0.45 -39.42 5.54
CA THR A 134 0.34 -40.09 6.84
C THR A 134 -0.87 -41.01 6.86
N MET A 135 -0.62 -42.30 7.11
CA MET A 135 -1.64 -43.33 7.24
C MET A 135 -2.00 -43.58 8.70
N VAL A 136 -3.19 -44.14 8.96
CA VAL A 136 -3.69 -44.38 10.34
C VAL A 136 -2.78 -45.32 11.15
N ASN A 137 -2.04 -46.20 10.48
CA ASN A 137 -1.10 -47.15 11.07
C ASN A 137 0.33 -46.61 11.21
N ASP A 138 0.62 -45.39 10.76
CA ASP A 138 1.93 -44.77 10.91
C ASP A 138 2.13 -44.30 12.35
N VAL A 139 3.10 -44.92 13.03
CA VAL A 139 3.40 -44.66 14.44
C VAL A 139 4.91 -44.67 14.65
N HIS A 140 5.41 -43.62 15.32
CA HIS A 140 6.74 -43.68 15.93
C HIS A 140 6.60 -44.37 17.29
N LYS A 141 7.45 -45.33 17.62
CA LYS A 141 7.20 -46.16 18.83
C LYS A 141 7.67 -45.51 20.14
N SER A 142 8.35 -44.38 20.08
CA SER A 142 8.94 -43.72 21.24
C SER A 142 7.91 -42.94 22.06
N GLU A 143 8.00 -43.04 23.39
CA GLU A 143 7.15 -42.32 24.34
C GLU A 143 7.53 -40.86 24.56
N THR A 144 8.68 -40.44 24.05
CA THR A 144 9.23 -39.08 24.27
C THR A 144 9.52 -38.34 22.97
N GLU A 145 9.24 -38.96 21.83
CA GLU A 145 9.58 -38.41 20.52
C GLU A 145 8.40 -38.56 19.55
N ALA A 146 8.42 -37.69 18.55
CA ALA A 146 7.68 -37.82 17.31
C ALA A 146 8.66 -37.94 16.14
N ALA A 147 8.17 -38.38 14.99
CA ALA A 147 8.97 -38.45 13.78
C ALA A 147 8.26 -37.83 12.57
N LEU A 148 9.04 -37.24 11.67
CA LEU A 148 8.63 -36.86 10.33
C LEU A 148 9.46 -37.66 9.33
N GLU A 149 8.83 -38.14 8.27
CA GLU A 149 9.49 -38.80 7.16
C GLU A 149 9.14 -38.06 5.86
N PHE A 150 10.17 -37.71 5.10
CA PHE A 150 10.05 -37.03 3.81
C PHE A 150 10.60 -37.96 2.75
N SER A 151 9.83 -38.21 1.70
CA SER A 151 10.29 -38.92 0.52
C SER A 151 10.29 -37.99 -0.68
N SER A 152 11.34 -38.03 -1.50
CA SER A 152 11.44 -37.19 -2.69
C SER A 152 12.35 -37.78 -3.75
N THR A 153 12.08 -37.49 -5.01
CA THR A 153 13.03 -37.71 -6.11
C THR A 153 14.15 -36.66 -6.12
N LEU A 154 13.99 -35.55 -5.39
CA LEU A 154 14.98 -34.48 -5.27
C LEU A 154 16.15 -34.92 -4.37
N LYS A 155 17.29 -35.26 -4.97
CA LYS A 155 18.49 -35.70 -4.24
C LYS A 155 19.14 -34.61 -3.39
N SER A 156 18.84 -33.34 -3.66
CA SER A 156 19.31 -32.19 -2.90
C SER A 156 18.35 -31.77 -1.76
N LEU A 157 17.33 -32.57 -1.43
CA LEU A 157 16.37 -32.24 -0.37
C LEU A 157 17.08 -32.10 0.98
N GLN A 158 16.80 -31.02 1.68
CA GLN A 158 17.29 -30.67 2.99
C GLN A 158 16.12 -30.34 3.89
N VAL A 159 16.25 -30.73 5.16
CA VAL A 159 15.28 -30.43 6.20
C VAL A 159 16.01 -29.75 7.35
N LYS A 160 15.54 -28.56 7.72
CA LYS A 160 16.09 -27.74 8.79
C LYS A 160 15.05 -27.58 9.88
N CYS A 161 15.45 -27.90 11.10
CA CYS A 161 14.65 -27.72 12.30
C CYS A 161 15.23 -26.58 13.15
N PRO A 162 14.40 -25.87 13.94
CA PRO A 162 14.86 -25.00 15.00
C PRO A 162 15.88 -25.72 15.89
N PRO A 163 17.07 -25.15 16.15
CA PRO A 163 18.12 -25.82 16.93
C PRO A 163 17.66 -26.26 18.32
N GLU A 164 16.76 -25.48 18.92
CA GLU A 164 16.23 -25.69 20.26
C GLU A 164 15.36 -26.95 20.40
N LEU A 165 14.80 -27.47 19.29
CA LEU A 165 14.07 -28.74 19.32
C LEU A 165 14.99 -29.93 19.64
N GLY A 166 16.30 -29.80 19.43
CA GLY A 166 17.23 -30.92 19.52
C GLY A 166 16.91 -32.05 18.54
N ALA A 167 16.24 -31.73 17.43
CA ALA A 167 15.81 -32.70 16.45
C ALA A 167 17.00 -33.33 15.73
N ARG A 168 16.92 -34.63 15.46
CA ARG A 168 17.93 -35.36 14.69
C ARG A 168 17.43 -35.62 13.28
N VAL A 169 18.15 -35.10 12.30
CA VAL A 169 17.87 -35.29 10.87
C VAL A 169 18.85 -36.31 10.30
N THR A 170 18.33 -37.32 9.61
CA THR A 170 19.12 -38.30 8.86
C THR A 170 18.55 -38.43 7.46
N SER A 171 19.40 -38.64 6.46
CA SER A 171 18.99 -38.87 5.07
C SER A 171 19.61 -40.16 4.54
N GLU A 172 18.83 -40.93 3.79
CA GLU A 172 19.29 -42.12 3.09
C GLU A 172 18.57 -42.30 1.76
N VAL A 173 19.21 -42.96 0.79
CA VAL A 173 18.53 -43.37 -0.44
C VAL A 173 17.64 -44.56 -0.12
N SER A 174 16.39 -44.53 -0.59
CA SER A 174 15.44 -45.61 -0.29
C SER A 174 15.96 -46.96 -0.77
N LYS A 175 15.77 -47.99 0.05
CA LYS A 175 16.16 -49.37 -0.27
C LYS A 175 15.19 -50.03 -1.25
N GLU A 176 13.95 -49.55 -1.28
CA GLU A 176 12.90 -50.06 -2.16
C GLU A 176 12.95 -49.39 -3.54
N ASP A 177 13.34 -48.10 -3.59
CA ASP A 177 13.52 -47.34 -4.83
C ASP A 177 14.73 -46.40 -4.76
N ALA A 178 15.82 -46.74 -5.46
CA ALA A 178 17.04 -45.94 -5.48
C ALA A 178 16.85 -44.52 -6.07
N SER A 179 15.75 -44.26 -6.78
CA SER A 179 15.41 -42.92 -7.28
C SER A 179 14.90 -41.98 -6.16
N LEU A 180 14.48 -42.52 -5.01
CA LEU A 180 13.98 -41.75 -3.88
C LEU A 180 15.06 -41.48 -2.83
N LEU A 181 15.05 -40.27 -2.28
CA LEU A 181 15.74 -39.86 -1.06
C LEU A 181 14.70 -39.83 0.06
N GLU A 182 15.01 -40.51 1.15
CA GLU A 182 14.22 -40.50 2.37
C GLU A 182 14.95 -39.67 3.43
N VAL A 183 14.30 -38.64 3.95
CA VAL A 183 14.81 -37.83 5.06
C VAL A 183 13.93 -38.05 6.27
N ARG A 184 14.52 -38.54 7.35
CA ARG A 184 13.83 -38.78 8.62
C ARG A 184 14.27 -37.76 9.66
N VAL A 185 13.29 -37.15 10.32
CA VAL A 185 13.48 -36.19 11.40
C VAL A 185 12.89 -36.79 12.68
N ILE A 186 13.71 -37.01 13.69
CA ILE A 186 13.26 -37.43 15.02
C ILE A 186 13.24 -36.20 15.92
N ILE A 187 12.08 -35.91 16.51
CA ILE A 187 11.82 -34.70 17.30
C ILE A 187 11.51 -35.10 18.74
N PRO A 188 12.38 -34.78 19.71
CA PRO A 188 12.04 -34.82 21.12
C PRO A 188 10.91 -33.82 21.41
N VAL A 189 9.77 -34.29 21.93
CA VAL A 189 8.59 -33.41 22.08
C VAL A 189 8.64 -32.53 23.33
N ALA A 190 9.54 -32.82 24.27
CA ALA A 190 9.60 -32.16 25.58
C ALA A 190 9.67 -30.61 25.48
N LYS A 191 10.43 -30.08 24.52
CA LYS A 191 10.53 -28.62 24.32
C LYS A 191 9.26 -28.00 23.73
N LEU A 192 8.55 -28.74 22.88
CA LEU A 192 7.24 -28.32 22.36
C LEU A 192 6.17 -28.37 23.47
N ASP A 193 6.20 -29.42 24.30
CA ASP A 193 5.32 -29.53 25.47
C ASP A 193 5.58 -28.38 26.45
N GLU A 194 6.83 -28.09 26.80
CA GLU A 194 7.20 -26.97 27.68
C GLU A 194 6.71 -25.62 27.15
N ALA A 195 6.88 -25.37 25.85
CA ALA A 195 6.41 -24.14 25.21
C ALA A 195 4.87 -24.04 25.20
N ARG A 196 4.17 -25.15 24.94
CA ARG A 196 2.69 -25.23 25.00
C ARG A 196 2.17 -25.01 26.41
N ASP A 197 2.75 -25.68 27.40
CA ASP A 197 2.34 -25.56 28.80
C ASP A 197 2.56 -24.14 29.34
N ARG A 198 3.68 -23.51 28.95
CA ARG A 198 3.95 -22.11 29.29
C ARG A 198 2.90 -21.18 28.69
N LEU A 199 2.57 -21.35 27.40
CA LEU A 199 1.54 -20.52 26.76
C LEU A 199 0.16 -20.74 27.41
N ASP A 200 -0.25 -21.99 27.63
CA ASP A 200 -1.52 -22.34 28.26
C ASP A 200 -1.63 -21.75 29.68
N SER A 201 -0.55 -21.78 30.45
CA SER A 201 -0.53 -21.20 31.80
C SER A 201 -0.66 -19.68 31.79
N LEU A 202 0.03 -18.99 30.89
CA LEU A 202 -0.06 -17.54 30.71
C LEU A 202 -1.46 -17.13 30.23
N GLN A 203 -2.04 -17.86 29.28
CA GLN A 203 -3.42 -17.60 28.80
C GLN A 203 -4.45 -17.78 29.91
N LYS A 204 -4.32 -18.82 30.75
CA LYS A 204 -5.19 -19.00 31.92
C LYS A 204 -5.03 -17.83 32.90
N ARG A 205 -3.80 -17.39 33.17
CA ARG A 205 -3.55 -16.25 34.06
C ARG A 205 -4.12 -14.95 33.50
N GLN A 206 -3.97 -14.70 32.20
CA GLN A 206 -4.57 -13.53 31.55
C GLN A 206 -6.09 -13.52 31.70
N VAL A 207 -6.76 -14.65 31.49
CA VAL A 207 -8.22 -14.76 31.68
C VAL A 207 -8.64 -14.47 33.14
N GLU A 208 -7.82 -14.82 34.12
CA GLU A 208 -8.07 -14.45 35.52
C GLU A 208 -7.88 -12.94 35.75
N LEU A 209 -6.80 -12.36 35.24
CA LEU A 209 -6.51 -10.94 35.36
C LEU A 209 -7.56 -10.07 34.64
N ASP A 210 -8.00 -10.48 33.45
CA ASP A 210 -9.08 -9.82 32.71
C ASP A 210 -10.38 -9.78 33.51
N LYS A 211 -10.70 -10.83 34.29
CA LYS A 211 -11.88 -10.82 35.17
C LYS A 211 -11.74 -9.80 36.30
N ILE A 212 -10.54 -9.65 36.86
CA ILE A 212 -10.27 -8.67 37.91
C ILE A 212 -10.34 -7.26 37.33
N MET A 213 -9.71 -7.01 36.17
CA MET A 213 -9.79 -5.76 35.43
C MET A 213 -11.24 -5.36 35.11
N ASN A 214 -12.02 -6.29 34.55
CA ASN A 214 -13.41 -6.06 34.19
C ASN A 214 -14.36 -5.95 35.39
N SER A 215 -13.92 -6.30 36.60
CA SER A 215 -14.71 -6.12 37.82
C SER A 215 -14.84 -4.64 38.24
N GLY A 216 -13.95 -3.77 37.74
CA GLY A 216 -13.93 -2.34 38.08
C GLY A 216 -13.53 -2.03 39.52
N GLN A 217 -12.95 -3.00 40.24
CA GLN A 217 -12.57 -2.88 41.65
C GLN A 217 -11.08 -2.55 41.88
N LEU A 218 -10.30 -2.42 40.80
CA LEU A 218 -8.87 -2.10 40.86
C LEU A 218 -8.66 -0.60 41.07
N ALA A 219 -7.92 -0.25 42.13
CA ALA A 219 -7.40 1.10 42.34
C ALA A 219 -6.33 1.43 41.28
N GLU A 220 -6.09 2.71 41.00
CA GLU A 220 -5.10 3.15 40.00
C GLU A 220 -3.65 2.75 40.33
N ASP A 221 -3.33 2.54 41.62
CA ASP A 221 -2.00 2.18 42.13
C ASP A 221 -1.87 0.69 42.49
N ALA A 222 -2.83 -0.14 42.06
CA ALA A 222 -2.85 -1.56 42.37
C ALA A 222 -1.71 -2.32 41.65
N PRO A 223 -0.94 -3.18 42.35
CA PRO A 223 0.18 -3.93 41.76
C PRO A 223 -0.25 -4.89 40.64
N GLU A 224 -1.54 -5.24 40.59
CA GLU A 224 -2.13 -6.05 39.54
C GLU A 224 -2.05 -5.38 38.15
N TRP A 225 -1.93 -4.04 38.05
CA TRP A 225 -1.70 -3.37 36.76
C TRP A 225 -0.34 -3.72 36.15
N GLU A 226 0.73 -3.73 36.96
CA GLU A 226 2.06 -4.19 36.51
C GLU A 226 2.04 -5.69 36.16
N GLU A 227 1.25 -6.49 36.89
CA GLU A 227 1.07 -7.91 36.58
C GLU A 227 0.35 -8.12 35.23
N ILE A 228 -0.67 -7.33 34.92
CA ILE A 228 -1.38 -7.34 33.63
C ILE A 228 -0.42 -7.04 32.48
N GLU A 229 0.25 -5.88 32.52
CA GLU A 229 1.17 -5.48 31.44
C GLU A 229 2.31 -6.49 31.26
N SER A 230 2.86 -6.99 32.36
CA SER A 230 3.94 -7.99 32.29
C SER A 230 3.46 -9.36 31.80
N THR A 231 2.22 -9.75 32.08
CA THR A 231 1.63 -11.01 31.60
C THR A 231 1.33 -10.93 30.12
N GLU A 232 0.76 -9.83 29.63
CA GLU A 232 0.52 -9.57 28.20
C GLU A 232 1.83 -9.67 27.42
N LYS A 233 2.88 -8.98 27.86
CA LYS A 233 4.20 -9.05 27.22
C LYS A 233 4.78 -10.47 27.21
N ARG A 234 4.67 -11.20 28.33
CA ARG A 234 5.15 -12.60 28.41
C ARG A 234 4.35 -13.53 27.52
N LEU A 235 3.06 -13.25 27.32
CA LEU A 235 2.18 -14.00 26.45
C LEU A 235 2.59 -13.79 24.99
N GLU A 236 2.82 -12.55 24.57
CA GLU A 236 3.38 -12.23 23.24
C GLU A 236 4.72 -12.94 23.00
N GLU A 237 5.65 -12.83 23.96
CA GLU A 237 6.96 -13.50 23.88
C GLU A 237 6.81 -15.03 23.77
N ALA A 238 5.88 -15.63 24.52
CA ALA A 238 5.62 -17.08 24.48
C ALA A 238 4.97 -17.52 23.16
N GLU A 239 4.07 -16.71 22.59
CA GLU A 239 3.44 -16.98 21.29
C GLU A 239 4.47 -16.94 20.15
N VAL A 240 5.32 -15.92 20.13
CA VAL A 240 6.41 -15.79 19.16
C VAL A 240 7.40 -16.94 19.31
N TYR A 241 7.76 -17.29 20.56
CA TYR A 241 8.64 -18.41 20.84
C TYR A 241 8.08 -19.73 20.31
N LEU A 242 6.82 -20.06 20.64
CA LEU A 242 6.17 -21.27 20.16
C LEU A 242 6.06 -21.29 18.63
N ALA A 243 5.72 -20.17 18.00
CA ALA A 243 5.63 -20.06 16.56
C ALA A 243 6.98 -20.35 15.87
N ASN A 244 8.06 -19.81 16.39
CA ASN A 244 9.42 -20.05 15.87
C ASN A 244 9.87 -21.51 16.08
N LEU A 245 9.54 -22.09 17.22
CA LEU A 245 9.88 -23.47 17.55
C LEU A 245 9.06 -24.50 16.75
N SER A 246 7.85 -24.15 16.34
CA SER A 246 6.85 -25.08 15.78
C SER A 246 6.90 -25.26 14.25
N ASN A 247 7.98 -24.83 13.57
CA ASN A 247 8.07 -24.91 12.12
C ASN A 247 9.33 -25.66 11.68
N VAL A 248 9.16 -26.67 10.82
CA VAL A 248 10.25 -27.37 10.14
C VAL A 248 10.32 -26.89 8.70
N THR A 249 11.49 -26.44 8.28
CA THR A 249 11.71 -25.94 6.92
C THR A 249 12.26 -27.05 6.02
N VAL A 250 11.65 -27.23 4.85
CA VAL A 250 12.04 -28.22 3.85
C VAL A 250 12.36 -27.50 2.54
N TYR A 251 13.51 -27.78 1.95
CA TYR A 251 13.99 -27.11 0.74
C TYR A 251 15.01 -27.95 -0.01
N GLY A 252 15.38 -27.56 -1.22
CA GLY A 252 16.53 -28.08 -1.94
C GLY A 252 17.31 -26.95 -2.61
N GLU A 253 18.36 -27.31 -3.35
CA GLU A 253 19.15 -26.33 -4.08
C GLU A 253 18.30 -25.65 -5.18
N GLY A 254 18.13 -24.33 -5.08
CA GLY A 254 17.39 -23.53 -6.06
C GLY A 254 15.86 -23.74 -6.03
N THR A 255 15.31 -24.24 -4.93
CA THR A 255 13.86 -24.41 -4.71
C THR A 255 13.30 -23.38 -3.73
N ASN A 256 11.98 -23.32 -3.60
CA ASN A 256 11.27 -22.56 -2.54
C ASN A 256 11.46 -23.25 -1.17
N LEU A 257 11.12 -22.50 -0.11
CA LEU A 257 11.13 -22.97 1.27
C LEU A 257 9.73 -23.41 1.68
N LEU A 258 9.54 -24.70 1.92
CA LEU A 258 8.29 -25.23 2.47
C LEU A 258 8.35 -25.21 4.00
N SER A 259 7.30 -24.74 4.66
CA SER A 259 7.20 -24.74 6.13
C SER A 259 6.15 -25.74 6.59
N ILE A 260 6.55 -26.65 7.48
CA ILE A 260 5.68 -27.67 8.05
C ILE A 260 5.47 -27.39 9.52
N TYR A 261 4.20 -27.15 9.87
CA TYR A 261 3.81 -26.91 11.24
C TYR A 261 3.83 -28.21 12.05
N ILE A 262 4.48 -28.16 13.21
CA ILE A 262 4.67 -29.29 14.11
C ILE A 262 4.27 -28.98 15.56
N GLY A 263 3.67 -27.82 15.82
CA GLY A 263 3.35 -27.40 17.19
C GLY A 263 2.35 -28.31 17.90
N ASP A 264 1.59 -29.09 17.14
CA ASP A 264 0.61 -30.06 17.62
C ASP A 264 1.16 -31.50 17.75
N LEU A 265 2.45 -31.73 17.46
CA LEU A 265 3.07 -33.05 17.63
C LEU A 265 3.06 -33.49 19.09
N LYS A 266 2.70 -34.74 19.30
CA LYS A 266 2.70 -35.47 20.57
C LYS A 266 3.61 -36.70 20.46
N PRO A 267 3.97 -37.34 21.58
CA PRO A 267 4.68 -38.60 21.52
C PRO A 267 3.98 -39.63 20.64
N ARG A 268 4.78 -40.52 20.07
CA ARG A 268 4.35 -41.65 19.25
C ARG A 268 3.71 -41.29 17.91
N ILE A 269 3.70 -40.02 17.52
CA ILE A 269 3.21 -39.59 16.21
C ILE A 269 4.31 -39.76 15.16
N LEU A 270 3.94 -40.34 14.02
CA LEU A 270 4.72 -40.30 12.78
C LEU A 270 3.90 -39.56 11.72
N ARG A 271 4.49 -38.56 11.07
CA ARG A 271 3.91 -37.93 9.87
C ARG A 271 4.77 -38.20 8.66
N ARG A 272 4.13 -38.49 7.53
CA ARG A 272 4.81 -38.79 6.27
C ARG A 272 4.43 -37.77 5.23
N TYR A 273 5.44 -37.28 4.53
CA TYR A 273 5.28 -36.31 3.46
C TYR A 273 6.02 -36.78 2.21
N VAL A 274 5.42 -36.54 1.06
CA VAL A 274 6.10 -36.66 -0.23
C VAL A 274 6.41 -35.25 -0.69
N VAL A 275 7.68 -34.96 -1.00
CA VAL A 275 8.12 -33.68 -1.55
C VAL A 275 8.38 -33.85 -3.04
N LEU A 276 7.62 -33.13 -3.87
CA LEU A 276 7.62 -33.28 -5.32
C LEU A 276 8.19 -32.02 -5.98
N PRO A 277 9.23 -32.14 -6.83
CA PRO A 277 9.57 -31.11 -7.79
C PRO A 277 8.40 -30.90 -8.75
N ILE A 278 7.96 -29.65 -8.92
CA ILE A 278 6.95 -29.34 -9.93
C ILE A 278 7.69 -29.12 -11.24
N VAL A 279 7.47 -30.01 -12.20
CA VAL A 279 7.84 -29.75 -13.58
C VAL A 279 6.81 -28.76 -14.14
N VAL A 280 7.23 -27.52 -14.28
CA VAL A 280 6.46 -26.51 -15.00
C VAL A 280 6.63 -26.83 -16.48
N GLU A 281 5.73 -27.66 -17.02
CA GLU A 281 5.63 -27.80 -18.46
C GLU A 281 5.36 -26.41 -19.04
N LYS A 282 6.27 -25.92 -19.90
CA LYS A 282 6.13 -24.65 -20.61
C LYS A 282 4.71 -24.53 -21.16
N GLU A 283 4.14 -23.33 -21.09
CA GLU A 283 2.85 -22.97 -21.67
C GLU A 283 2.60 -23.69 -23.00
N VAL A 284 1.82 -24.77 -22.94
CA VAL A 284 1.03 -25.18 -24.08
C VAL A 284 -0.31 -24.50 -23.82
N PHE A 285 -0.47 -23.29 -24.37
CA PHE A 285 -1.80 -22.68 -24.40
C PHE A 285 -2.74 -23.72 -25.00
N THR A 286 -3.66 -24.25 -24.18
CA THR A 286 -4.63 -25.26 -24.62
C THR A 286 -5.61 -24.68 -25.64
N SER A 287 -5.67 -23.34 -25.73
CA SER A 287 -6.56 -22.59 -26.61
C SER A 287 -5.89 -21.29 -27.08
N GLN A 288 -6.18 -20.88 -28.31
CA GLN A 288 -5.71 -19.62 -28.88
C GLN A 288 -6.32 -18.41 -28.15
N CYS A 289 -7.52 -18.55 -27.58
CA CYS A 289 -8.16 -17.53 -26.75
C CYS A 289 -7.32 -17.20 -25.51
N SER A 290 -6.81 -18.21 -24.82
CA SER A 290 -5.96 -18.03 -23.64
C SER A 290 -4.67 -17.29 -23.96
N ALA A 291 -4.01 -17.60 -25.08
CA ALA A 291 -2.79 -16.92 -25.51
C ALA A 291 -3.03 -15.43 -25.81
N LEU A 292 -4.17 -15.10 -26.44
CA LEU A 292 -4.55 -13.73 -26.76
C LEU A 292 -4.97 -12.93 -25.52
N MET A 293 -5.56 -13.60 -24.53
CA MET A 293 -5.88 -13.00 -23.24
C MET A 293 -4.62 -12.61 -22.46
N ASP A 294 -3.63 -13.49 -22.42
CA ASP A 294 -2.35 -13.20 -21.76
C ASP A 294 -1.60 -12.05 -22.45
N GLU A 295 -1.48 -12.11 -23.78
CA GLU A 295 -0.87 -11.02 -24.55
C GLU A 295 -1.61 -9.69 -24.36
N GLY A 296 -2.94 -9.72 -24.25
CA GLY A 296 -3.76 -8.55 -23.91
C GLY A 296 -3.42 -7.98 -22.53
N GLY A 297 -3.29 -8.83 -21.51
CA GLY A 297 -2.91 -8.45 -20.15
C GLY A 297 -1.51 -7.83 -20.10
N ARG A 298 -0.54 -8.47 -20.75
CA ARG A 298 0.83 -7.97 -20.87
C ARG A 298 0.89 -6.59 -21.53
N LEU A 299 0.18 -6.41 -22.65
CA LEU A 299 0.13 -5.12 -23.36
C LEU A 299 -0.58 -4.03 -22.52
N PHE A 300 -1.60 -4.40 -21.75
CA PHE A 300 -2.29 -3.47 -20.84
C PHE A 300 -1.34 -2.98 -19.73
N GLY A 301 -0.60 -3.90 -19.11
CA GLY A 301 0.43 -3.56 -18.11
C GLY A 301 1.53 -2.65 -18.68
N MET A 302 1.85 -2.79 -19.97
CA MET A 302 2.79 -1.90 -20.69
C MET A 302 2.17 -0.56 -21.11
N ARG A 303 0.93 -0.26 -20.71
CA ARG A 303 0.15 0.94 -21.10
C ARG A 303 -0.13 1.02 -22.61
N LYS A 304 -0.01 -0.09 -23.34
CA LYS A 304 -0.32 -0.19 -24.78
C LYS A 304 -1.79 -0.53 -24.99
N TYR A 305 -2.69 0.28 -24.42
CA TYR A 305 -4.13 -0.01 -24.33
C TYR A 305 -4.80 -0.32 -25.68
N LYS A 306 -4.40 0.37 -26.75
CA LYS A 306 -4.92 0.09 -28.10
C LYS A 306 -4.52 -1.30 -28.61
N GLN A 307 -3.31 -1.75 -28.30
CA GLN A 307 -2.81 -3.07 -28.69
C GLN A 307 -3.44 -4.16 -27.80
N ALA A 308 -3.57 -3.89 -26.50
CA ALA A 308 -4.25 -4.76 -25.55
C ALA A 308 -5.71 -5.02 -25.95
N ARG A 309 -6.47 -3.94 -26.25
CA ARG A 309 -7.84 -4.01 -26.76
C ARG A 309 -7.93 -4.90 -28.01
N ALA A 310 -7.02 -4.71 -28.96
CA ALA A 310 -6.99 -5.51 -30.19
C ALA A 310 -6.68 -6.99 -29.94
N ALA A 311 -5.90 -7.32 -28.91
CA ALA A 311 -5.66 -8.70 -28.50
C ALA A 311 -6.92 -9.33 -27.89
N TYR A 312 -7.63 -8.60 -27.03
CA TYR A 312 -8.90 -9.05 -26.45
C TYR A 312 -10.02 -9.20 -27.49
N ASP A 313 -10.12 -8.28 -28.46
CA ASP A 313 -11.04 -8.42 -29.60
C ASP A 313 -10.76 -9.70 -30.39
N LYS A 314 -9.46 -10.01 -30.64
CA LYS A 314 -9.08 -11.25 -31.32
C LYS A 314 -9.43 -12.48 -30.48
N ALA A 315 -9.32 -12.40 -29.15
CA ALA A 315 -9.71 -13.50 -28.25
C ALA A 315 -11.19 -13.86 -28.39
N LEU A 316 -12.08 -12.86 -28.51
CA LEU A 316 -13.52 -13.05 -28.76
C LEU A 316 -13.83 -13.74 -30.10
N LEU A 317 -12.93 -13.61 -31.08
CA LEU A 317 -13.13 -14.08 -32.45
C LEU A 317 -12.50 -15.45 -32.74
N THR A 318 -11.89 -16.09 -31.74
CA THR A 318 -11.24 -17.40 -31.90
C THR A 318 -12.24 -18.53 -32.20
N GLY A 319 -13.51 -18.39 -31.83
CA GLY A 319 -14.55 -19.39 -32.08
C GLY A 319 -14.45 -20.64 -31.21
N GLU A 320 -13.58 -20.63 -30.19
CA GLU A 320 -13.37 -21.75 -29.26
C GLU A 320 -14.50 -21.83 -28.22
N SER A 321 -14.83 -23.02 -27.73
CA SER A 321 -15.89 -23.22 -26.73
C SER A 321 -15.64 -22.42 -25.44
N VAL A 322 -14.37 -22.30 -25.05
CA VAL A 322 -13.93 -21.54 -23.86
C VAL A 322 -14.26 -20.04 -23.95
N VAL A 323 -14.48 -19.51 -25.16
CA VAL A 323 -14.88 -18.11 -25.36
C VAL A 323 -16.25 -17.85 -24.72
N ALA A 324 -17.18 -18.80 -24.77
CA ALA A 324 -18.52 -18.61 -24.20
C ALA A 324 -18.46 -18.31 -22.69
N ASP A 325 -17.59 -19.03 -21.98
CA ASP A 325 -17.39 -18.87 -20.53
C ASP A 325 -16.58 -17.61 -20.19
N LEU A 326 -15.59 -17.26 -21.03
CA LEU A 326 -14.71 -16.11 -20.79
C LEU A 326 -15.25 -14.79 -21.33
N LYS A 327 -16.29 -14.81 -22.17
CA LYS A 327 -16.83 -13.62 -22.84
C LYS A 327 -17.07 -12.42 -21.90
N PRO A 328 -17.68 -12.57 -20.71
CA PRO A 328 -17.85 -11.44 -19.79
C PRO A 328 -16.51 -10.83 -19.34
N ASN A 329 -15.50 -11.66 -19.09
CA ASN A 329 -14.17 -11.21 -18.68
C ASN A 329 -13.45 -10.49 -19.82
N ILE A 330 -13.53 -11.02 -21.03
CA ILE A 330 -12.92 -10.40 -22.22
C ILE A 330 -13.56 -9.04 -22.50
N GLN A 331 -14.90 -8.95 -22.37
CA GLN A 331 -15.63 -7.69 -22.53
C GLN A 331 -15.27 -6.66 -21.46
N ALA A 332 -15.19 -7.06 -20.19
CA ALA A 332 -14.74 -6.17 -19.11
C ALA A 332 -13.31 -5.66 -19.34
N ALA A 333 -12.41 -6.51 -19.85
CA ALA A 333 -11.05 -6.12 -20.20
C ALA A 333 -11.00 -5.12 -21.37
N ILE A 334 -11.88 -5.27 -22.37
CA ILE A 334 -12.04 -4.31 -23.47
C ILE A 334 -12.57 -2.97 -22.95
N GLU A 335 -13.60 -2.97 -22.11
CA GLU A 335 -14.17 -1.76 -21.51
C GLU A 335 -13.14 -0.99 -20.66
N LEU A 336 -12.28 -1.72 -19.94
CA LEU A 336 -11.17 -1.13 -19.19
C LEU A 336 -10.14 -0.49 -20.14
N CYS A 337 -9.80 -1.15 -21.25
CA CYS A 337 -8.94 -0.56 -22.27
C CYS A 337 -9.54 0.71 -22.88
N ASP A 338 -10.84 0.69 -23.19
CA ASP A 338 -11.57 1.83 -23.76
C ASP A 338 -11.61 3.01 -22.80
N SER A 339 -11.85 2.75 -21.51
CA SER A 339 -11.80 3.76 -20.45
C SER A 339 -10.41 4.39 -20.33
N CYS A 340 -9.36 3.57 -20.30
CA CYS A 340 -7.97 4.05 -20.26
C CYS A 340 -7.61 4.88 -21.50
N LEU A 341 -8.01 4.45 -22.70
CA LEU A 341 -7.78 5.19 -23.94
C LEU A 341 -8.50 6.54 -23.96
N PHE A 342 -9.74 6.58 -23.48
CA PHE A 342 -10.53 7.79 -23.42
C PHE A 342 -9.89 8.85 -22.53
N TYR A 343 -9.55 8.50 -21.29
CA TYR A 343 -8.92 9.44 -20.37
C TYR A 343 -7.50 9.82 -20.82
N ASP A 344 -6.72 8.92 -21.42
CA ASP A 344 -5.39 9.25 -21.94
C ASP A 344 -5.45 10.28 -23.09
N ASP A 345 -6.43 10.16 -24.00
CA ASP A 345 -6.65 11.19 -25.04
C ASP A 345 -7.06 12.54 -24.44
N LEU A 346 -7.96 12.55 -23.45
CA LEU A 346 -8.36 13.78 -22.77
C LEU A 346 -7.18 14.45 -22.05
N THR A 347 -6.36 13.68 -21.33
CA THR A 347 -5.11 14.17 -20.73
C THR A 347 -4.18 14.77 -21.79
N ALA A 348 -4.00 14.07 -22.91
CA ALA A 348 -3.14 14.54 -23.99
C ALA A 348 -3.68 15.85 -24.62
N ARG A 349 -5.00 16.02 -24.73
CA ARG A 349 -5.63 17.28 -25.16
C ARG A 349 -5.32 18.42 -24.20
N CYS A 350 -5.44 18.20 -22.89
CA CYS A 350 -5.09 19.21 -21.88
C CYS A 350 -3.63 19.64 -22.00
N PHE A 351 -2.68 18.69 -22.12
CA PHE A 351 -1.26 19.02 -22.29
C PHE A 351 -0.99 19.80 -23.57
N ARG A 352 -1.62 19.43 -24.69
CA ARG A 352 -1.50 20.17 -25.95
C ARG A 352 -2.04 21.59 -25.81
N GLN A 353 -3.14 21.80 -25.09
CA GLN A 353 -3.69 23.12 -24.86
C GLN A 353 -2.78 23.99 -24.00
N ILE A 354 -2.26 23.45 -22.89
CA ILE A 354 -1.28 24.16 -22.04
C ILE A 354 -0.04 24.56 -22.86
N ALA A 355 0.50 23.63 -23.65
CA ALA A 355 1.66 23.91 -24.50
C ALA A 355 1.37 24.97 -25.57
N ARG A 356 0.18 24.93 -26.18
CA ARG A 356 -0.27 25.92 -27.16
C ARG A 356 -0.36 27.31 -26.55
N MET A 357 -1.06 27.45 -25.42
CA MET A 357 -1.23 28.73 -24.73
C MET A 357 0.12 29.33 -24.31
N LYS A 358 1.06 28.49 -23.84
CA LYS A 358 2.42 28.93 -23.52
C LYS A 358 3.19 29.46 -24.75
N LYS A 359 2.97 28.86 -25.92
CA LYS A 359 3.60 29.27 -27.18
C LYS A 359 3.01 30.55 -27.76
N GLU A 360 1.70 30.74 -27.61
CA GLU A 360 0.97 31.90 -28.13
C GLU A 360 1.14 33.15 -27.25
N GLY A 361 1.59 33.01 -26.01
CA GLY A 361 1.91 34.12 -25.10
C GLY A 361 0.68 34.88 -24.58
N ASN A 362 -0.52 34.35 -24.82
CA ASN A 362 -1.83 34.89 -24.46
C ASN A 362 -2.51 34.12 -23.30
N ALA A 363 -1.80 33.18 -22.68
CA ALA A 363 -2.33 32.31 -21.65
C ALA A 363 -2.74 33.10 -20.39
N THR A 364 -4.01 33.07 -20.00
CA THR A 364 -4.37 33.50 -18.66
C THR A 364 -4.04 32.41 -17.65
N GLN A 365 -3.56 32.79 -16.45
CA GLN A 365 -3.27 31.81 -15.38
C GLN A 365 -4.50 30.95 -15.05
N ALA A 366 -5.72 31.51 -15.17
CA ALA A 366 -6.96 30.79 -14.96
C ALA A 366 -7.17 29.66 -15.99
N GLU A 367 -6.99 29.92 -17.28
CA GLU A 367 -7.14 28.90 -18.32
C GLU A 367 -6.12 27.78 -18.18
N VAL A 368 -4.85 28.11 -17.88
CA VAL A 368 -3.81 27.09 -17.67
C VAL A 368 -4.14 26.22 -16.46
N ALA A 369 -4.66 26.82 -15.38
CA ALA A 369 -5.04 26.09 -14.19
C ALA A 369 -6.23 25.15 -14.40
N ASP A 370 -7.23 25.55 -15.20
CA ASP A 370 -8.37 24.69 -15.54
C ASP A 370 -7.90 23.45 -16.30
N TYR A 371 -7.11 23.63 -17.37
CA TYR A 371 -6.57 22.50 -18.13
C TYR A 371 -5.64 21.60 -17.30
N ALA A 372 -4.82 22.16 -16.40
CA ALA A 372 -3.97 21.38 -15.51
C ALA A 372 -4.80 20.58 -14.49
N SER A 373 -5.86 21.19 -13.94
CA SER A 373 -6.78 20.52 -13.01
C SER A 373 -7.56 19.39 -13.69
N TYR A 374 -8.05 19.61 -14.91
CA TYR A 374 -8.67 18.55 -15.71
C TYR A 374 -7.69 17.42 -16.04
N ALA A 375 -6.44 17.77 -16.40
CA ALA A 375 -5.41 16.76 -16.65
C ALA A 375 -5.17 15.90 -15.41
N ILE A 376 -5.08 16.49 -14.21
CA ILE A 376 -4.94 15.75 -12.95
C ILE A 376 -6.11 14.78 -12.78
N GLN A 377 -7.35 15.26 -12.90
CA GLN A 377 -8.54 14.42 -12.74
C GLN A 377 -8.56 13.24 -13.71
N TYR A 378 -8.24 13.47 -14.99
CA TYR A 378 -8.20 12.41 -15.99
C TYR A 378 -7.08 11.40 -15.71
N ILE A 379 -5.89 11.86 -15.33
CA ILE A 379 -4.78 10.96 -14.98
C ILE A 379 -5.11 10.15 -13.72
N GLU A 380 -5.79 10.74 -12.74
CA GLU A 380 -6.26 10.04 -11.55
C GLU A 380 -7.27 8.93 -11.90
N GLN A 381 -8.14 9.14 -12.90
CA GLN A 381 -9.01 8.05 -13.39
C GLN A 381 -8.20 6.93 -14.04
N ILE A 382 -7.23 7.25 -14.90
CA ILE A 382 -6.36 6.22 -15.52
C ILE A 382 -5.59 5.46 -14.44
N TYR A 383 -5.07 6.16 -13.42
CA TYR A 383 -4.33 5.57 -12.31
C TYR A 383 -5.19 4.58 -11.51
N ARG A 384 -6.48 4.87 -11.32
CA ARG A 384 -7.42 3.92 -10.68
C ARG A 384 -7.58 2.64 -11.49
N PHE A 385 -7.56 2.73 -12.82
CA PHE A 385 -7.69 1.56 -13.71
C PHE A 385 -6.37 0.81 -13.91
N ASN A 386 -5.24 1.51 -13.91
CA ASN A 386 -3.91 0.94 -14.09
C ASN A 386 -2.87 1.71 -13.24
N PRO A 387 -2.68 1.32 -11.97
CA PRO A 387 -1.71 1.96 -11.08
C PRO A 387 -0.28 1.89 -11.61
N ASP A 388 0.31 3.05 -11.86
CA ASP A 388 1.65 3.18 -12.40
C ASP A 388 2.29 4.52 -11.99
N ASP A 389 3.53 4.47 -11.53
CA ASP A 389 4.34 5.65 -11.18
C ASP A 389 4.42 6.67 -12.33
N TYR A 390 4.30 6.22 -13.58
CA TYR A 390 4.18 7.06 -14.75
C TYR A 390 3.05 8.08 -14.65
N TYR A 391 1.90 7.69 -14.12
CA TYR A 391 0.74 8.58 -13.92
C TYR A 391 0.95 9.49 -12.72
N LEU A 392 1.50 8.98 -11.62
CA LEU A 392 1.81 9.77 -10.42
C LEU A 392 2.77 10.92 -10.74
N LYS A 393 3.87 10.64 -11.45
CA LYS A 393 4.83 11.69 -11.88
C LYS A 393 4.19 12.80 -12.71
N ARG A 394 3.15 12.48 -13.47
CA ARG A 394 2.42 13.48 -14.28
C ARG A 394 1.41 14.28 -13.48
N ILE A 395 0.77 13.64 -12.50
CA ILE A 395 -0.05 14.35 -11.51
C ILE A 395 0.83 15.34 -10.75
N GLU A 396 2.00 14.90 -10.27
CA GLU A 396 2.98 15.76 -9.59
C GLU A 396 3.44 16.91 -10.47
N LEU A 397 3.74 16.66 -11.74
CA LEU A 397 4.13 17.69 -12.69
C LEU A 397 3.03 18.75 -12.87
N MET A 398 1.77 18.34 -12.98
CA MET A 398 0.64 19.26 -13.10
C MET A 398 0.34 20.00 -11.79
N LYS A 399 0.47 19.33 -10.64
CA LYS A 399 0.36 19.97 -9.32
C LYS A 399 1.46 21.01 -9.12
N GLY A 400 2.70 20.68 -9.50
CA GLY A 400 3.82 21.62 -9.48
C GLY A 400 3.57 22.84 -10.39
N LEU A 401 3.00 22.62 -11.58
CA LEU A 401 2.58 23.71 -12.46
C LEU A 401 1.54 24.62 -11.77
N LEU A 402 0.53 24.05 -11.12
CA LEU A 402 -0.47 24.82 -10.36
C LEU A 402 0.13 25.57 -9.17
N MET A 403 1.07 24.94 -8.44
CA MET A 403 1.75 25.57 -7.31
C MET A 403 2.69 26.69 -7.72
N SER A 404 3.23 26.64 -8.94
CA SER A 404 4.07 27.73 -9.49
C SER A 404 3.27 28.96 -9.92
N MET A 405 1.93 28.90 -9.90
CA MET A 405 1.07 30.04 -10.22
C MET A 405 0.61 30.74 -8.95
N ASP A 406 0.69 32.08 -8.96
CA ASP A 406 0.27 32.89 -7.82
C ASP A 406 -1.24 32.74 -7.53
N LEU A 407 -1.59 32.86 -6.25
CA LEU A 407 -2.96 32.96 -5.78
C LEU A 407 -3.39 34.43 -5.87
N GLN A 408 -4.36 34.73 -6.73
CA GLN A 408 -4.97 36.05 -6.79
C GLN A 408 -6.07 36.16 -5.73
N VAL A 409 -5.98 37.19 -4.87
CA VAL A 409 -7.02 37.49 -3.89
C VAL A 409 -7.56 38.90 -4.11
N LYS A 410 -8.85 38.97 -4.42
CA LYS A 410 -9.59 40.22 -4.52
C LYS A 410 -10.27 40.53 -3.19
N PHE A 411 -9.90 41.65 -2.59
CA PHE A 411 -10.57 42.20 -1.42
C PHE A 411 -11.57 43.27 -1.83
N THR A 412 -12.70 43.29 -1.13
CA THR A 412 -13.67 44.39 -1.20
C THR A 412 -13.94 44.88 0.21
N PHE A 413 -13.52 46.10 0.50
CA PHE A 413 -13.62 46.73 1.81
C PHE A 413 -14.88 47.56 1.89
N VAL A 414 -15.75 47.23 2.86
CA VAL A 414 -17.02 47.92 3.08
C VAL A 414 -17.18 48.27 4.55
N GLU A 415 -17.79 49.43 4.80
CA GLU A 415 -18.24 49.78 6.14
C GLU A 415 -19.32 48.81 6.60
N TRP A 416 -19.23 48.37 7.85
CA TRP A 416 -20.29 47.60 8.47
C TRP A 416 -21.05 48.45 9.48
N LYS A 417 -22.27 48.86 9.11
CA LYS A 417 -23.21 49.57 9.98
C LYS A 417 -24.07 48.53 10.71
N THR A 418 -24.73 48.93 11.80
CA THR A 418 -25.39 48.03 12.78
C THR A 418 -26.25 46.91 12.16
N PHE A 419 -26.88 47.14 11.00
CA PHE A 419 -27.68 46.12 10.29
C PHE A 419 -27.49 46.11 8.76
N ALA A 420 -26.51 46.83 8.20
CA ALA A 420 -26.33 46.91 6.74
C ALA A 420 -24.90 47.26 6.33
N GLU A 421 -24.53 46.89 5.10
CA GLU A 421 -23.29 47.35 4.46
C GLU A 421 -23.41 48.85 4.13
N GLY A 422 -22.38 49.59 4.48
CA GLY A 422 -22.24 51.01 4.18
C GLY A 422 -21.39 51.24 2.93
N ASN A 423 -20.67 52.36 2.92
CA ASN A 423 -19.90 52.77 1.74
C ASN A 423 -18.62 51.91 1.58
N PRO A 424 -18.08 51.80 0.36
CA PRO A 424 -16.76 51.25 0.14
C PRO A 424 -15.68 52.06 0.88
N ILE A 425 -14.63 51.39 1.35
CA ILE A 425 -13.55 52.02 2.13
C ILE A 425 -12.27 52.11 1.27
N PRO A 426 -11.88 53.31 0.82
CA PRO A 426 -10.65 53.48 0.04
C PRO A 426 -9.41 53.61 0.93
N GLY A 427 -8.25 53.26 0.36
CA GLY A 427 -6.94 53.38 1.02
C GLY A 427 -6.75 52.49 2.23
N VAL A 428 -7.33 51.29 2.21
CA VAL A 428 -7.06 50.25 3.20
C VAL A 428 -5.80 49.51 2.74
N GLU A 429 -4.73 49.61 3.53
CA GLU A 429 -3.48 48.90 3.30
C GLU A 429 -3.65 47.42 3.67
N ILE A 430 -3.09 46.55 2.83
CA ILE A 430 -3.06 45.11 3.05
C ILE A 430 -1.64 44.70 3.38
N TRP A 431 -1.48 44.12 4.56
CA TRP A 431 -0.21 43.64 5.07
C TRP A 431 -0.27 42.14 5.29
N ILE A 432 0.68 41.40 4.75
CA ILE A 432 0.84 39.98 5.05
C ILE A 432 1.79 39.81 6.24
N TYR A 433 1.51 38.80 7.06
CA TYR A 433 2.32 38.41 8.21
C TYR A 433 2.83 36.97 8.03
N ARG A 434 4.13 36.77 8.18
CA ARG A 434 4.83 35.49 7.97
C ARG A 434 5.52 34.94 9.23
N GLY A 435 5.22 35.49 10.40
CA GLY A 435 5.79 34.99 11.65
C GLY A 435 5.21 33.62 12.06
N PHE A 436 5.93 32.93 12.94
CA PHE A 436 5.63 31.55 13.35
C PHE A 436 4.37 31.41 14.21
N THR A 437 3.97 32.46 14.94
CA THR A 437 2.80 32.43 15.84
C THR A 437 1.68 33.31 15.30
N PRO A 438 0.43 32.79 15.20
CA PRO A 438 -0.74 33.60 14.89
C PRO A 438 -0.91 34.75 15.89
N LEU A 439 -1.29 35.91 15.39
CA LEU A 439 -1.43 37.12 16.21
C LEU A 439 -2.87 37.26 16.73
N SER A 440 -3.05 37.85 17.91
CA SER A 440 -4.39 38.19 18.38
C SER A 440 -4.90 39.45 17.68
N SER A 441 -6.17 39.48 17.29
CA SER A 441 -6.82 40.70 16.77
C SER A 441 -6.74 41.87 17.77
N ASN A 442 -6.63 41.59 19.08
CA ASN A 442 -6.47 42.60 20.13
C ASN A 442 -5.08 43.25 20.16
N SER A 443 -4.07 42.62 19.54
CA SER A 443 -2.71 43.16 19.43
C SER A 443 -2.67 44.45 18.59
N PHE A 444 -3.67 44.68 17.74
CA PHE A 444 -3.76 45.80 16.79
C PHE A 444 -4.84 46.83 17.17
N SER A 445 -5.09 47.00 18.47
CA SER A 445 -6.12 47.90 18.99
C SER A 445 -5.95 49.39 18.62
N SER A 446 -4.76 49.80 18.17
CA SER A 446 -4.48 51.15 17.68
C SER A 446 -3.30 51.18 16.70
N ASP A 447 -3.29 52.20 15.83
CA ASP A 447 -2.21 52.44 14.87
C ASP A 447 -0.84 52.57 15.54
N LYS A 448 -0.78 53.28 16.67
CA LYS A 448 0.44 53.43 17.48
C LYS A 448 0.99 52.09 17.98
N ARG A 449 0.12 51.12 18.31
CA ARG A 449 0.54 49.76 18.68
C ARG A 449 1.04 48.97 17.48
N PHE A 450 0.34 49.05 16.35
CA PHE A 450 0.75 48.42 15.10
C PHE A 450 2.15 48.89 14.68
N ARG A 451 2.39 50.20 14.60
CA ARG A 451 3.71 50.77 14.27
C ARG A 451 4.83 50.31 15.22
N ARG A 452 4.52 50.09 16.51
CA ARG A 452 5.50 49.58 17.48
C ARG A 452 5.84 48.11 17.22
N ILE A 453 4.85 47.29 16.88
CA ILE A 453 5.05 45.88 16.51
C ILE A 453 5.84 45.80 15.20
N LEU A 454 5.46 46.59 14.20
CA LEU A 454 6.15 46.65 12.92
C LEU A 454 7.63 46.99 13.07
N LYS A 455 7.99 47.96 13.93
CA LYS A 455 9.40 48.30 14.22
C LYS A 455 10.18 47.20 14.92
N LYS A 456 9.51 46.33 15.69
CA LYS A 456 10.15 45.26 16.46
C LYS A 456 10.33 44.00 15.63
N GLU A 457 9.41 43.74 14.71
CA GLU A 457 9.29 42.48 13.95
C GLU A 457 9.16 42.76 12.45
N GLU A 458 9.89 43.76 11.95
CA GLU A 458 9.76 44.29 10.57
C GLU A 458 9.86 43.19 9.50
N MET A 459 10.78 42.24 9.69
CA MET A 459 10.98 41.12 8.75
C MET A 459 9.77 40.20 8.60
N ASN A 460 8.84 40.21 9.54
CA ASN A 460 7.65 39.36 9.52
C ASN A 460 6.47 39.99 8.77
N PHE A 461 6.52 41.29 8.43
CA PHE A 461 5.41 42.01 7.82
C PHE A 461 5.79 42.59 6.47
N GLN A 462 4.89 42.51 5.50
CA GLN A 462 5.07 43.09 4.18
C GLN A 462 3.76 43.70 3.69
N GLN A 463 3.79 44.96 3.25
CA GLN A 463 2.66 45.57 2.57
C GLN A 463 2.60 45.03 1.13
N VAL A 464 1.45 44.51 0.74
CA VAL A 464 1.24 43.86 -0.57
C VAL A 464 0.18 44.53 -1.43
N GLY A 465 -0.56 45.49 -0.88
CA GLY A 465 -1.56 46.24 -1.64
C GLY A 465 -2.23 47.35 -0.85
N GLU A 466 -3.06 48.12 -1.55
CA GLU A 466 -3.90 49.17 -1.01
C GLU A 466 -5.21 49.23 -1.80
N SER A 467 -6.35 49.49 -1.14
CA SER A 467 -7.64 49.59 -1.82
C SER A 467 -7.80 50.90 -2.60
N GLY A 468 -8.37 50.80 -3.81
CA GLY A 468 -8.73 51.92 -4.65
C GLY A 468 -9.93 52.72 -4.15
N ALA A 469 -10.35 53.72 -4.93
CA ALA A 469 -11.49 54.59 -4.61
C ALA A 469 -12.83 53.84 -4.46
N ASP A 470 -12.95 52.69 -5.11
CA ASP A 470 -14.09 51.76 -5.07
C ASP A 470 -14.02 50.76 -3.90
N GLY A 471 -13.01 50.87 -3.04
CA GLY A 471 -12.77 49.96 -1.93
C GLY A 471 -12.31 48.57 -2.38
N ILE A 472 -11.78 48.42 -3.59
CA ILE A 472 -11.29 47.15 -4.12
C ILE A 472 -9.76 47.13 -4.12
N ALA A 473 -9.18 45.99 -3.74
CA ALA A 473 -7.76 45.70 -3.93
C ALA A 473 -7.61 44.28 -4.50
N GLU A 474 -6.70 44.09 -5.44
CA GLU A 474 -6.30 42.76 -5.92
C GLU A 474 -4.82 42.55 -5.59
N ILE A 475 -4.50 41.44 -4.93
CA ILE A 475 -3.12 41.07 -4.58
C ILE A 475 -2.78 39.69 -5.13
N GLU A 476 -1.48 39.47 -5.34
CA GLU A 476 -0.93 38.18 -5.78
C GLU A 476 -0.09 37.58 -4.65
N LEU A 477 -0.34 36.31 -4.34
CA LEU A 477 0.35 35.58 -3.27
C LEU A 477 1.04 34.34 -3.84
N ASP A 478 2.33 34.22 -3.61
CA ASP A 478 3.09 33.01 -3.92
C ASP A 478 2.56 31.82 -3.08
N ARG A 479 2.13 30.75 -3.76
CA ARG A 479 1.60 29.54 -3.12
C ARG A 479 2.64 28.71 -2.41
N THR A 480 3.90 28.83 -2.81
CA THR A 480 5.02 28.13 -2.16
C THR A 480 5.39 28.78 -0.82
N ASN A 481 4.94 30.02 -0.62
CA ASN A 481 5.19 30.81 0.56
C ASN A 481 3.95 31.62 0.93
N LEU A 482 2.92 30.95 1.44
CA LEU A 482 1.69 31.61 1.89
C LEU A 482 1.87 32.25 3.28
N PRO A 483 1.21 33.38 3.57
CA PRO A 483 1.36 34.05 4.86
C PRO A 483 0.60 33.32 5.98
N THR A 484 1.02 33.52 7.22
CA THR A 484 0.33 33.04 8.43
C THR A 484 -0.96 33.83 8.68
N GLY A 485 -0.98 35.11 8.31
CA GLY A 485 -2.17 35.94 8.41
C GLY A 485 -2.09 37.22 7.58
N ILE A 486 -3.22 37.92 7.48
CA ILE A 486 -3.37 39.16 6.74
C ILE A 486 -3.96 40.22 7.66
N LEU A 487 -3.39 41.43 7.61
CA LEU A 487 -3.87 42.61 8.28
C LEU A 487 -4.43 43.60 7.27
N PHE A 488 -5.54 44.21 7.64
CA PHE A 488 -6.21 45.28 6.91
C PHE A 488 -6.14 46.55 7.75
N ARG A 489 -5.34 47.51 7.32
CA ARG A 489 -5.10 48.77 8.03
C ARG A 489 -5.76 49.93 7.28
N PRO A 490 -6.83 50.53 7.81
CA PRO A 490 -7.38 51.78 7.30
C PRO A 490 -6.37 52.93 7.41
N LYS A 491 -6.61 54.04 6.70
CA LYS A 491 -5.85 55.29 6.90
C LYS A 491 -5.85 55.74 8.36
N GLU A 492 -4.80 56.43 8.78
CA GLU A 492 -4.56 56.80 10.19
C GLU A 492 -5.73 57.51 10.89
N ASP A 493 -6.46 58.35 10.15
CA ASP A 493 -7.59 59.13 10.66
C ASP A 493 -8.95 58.48 10.37
N ALA A 494 -8.97 57.27 9.82
CA ALA A 494 -10.20 56.58 9.49
C ALA A 494 -10.87 56.06 10.76
N PRO A 495 -12.21 56.14 10.87
CA PRO A 495 -12.93 55.71 12.06
C PRO A 495 -12.96 54.18 12.22
N GLN A 496 -12.52 53.40 11.22
CA GLN A 496 -12.50 51.95 11.26
C GLN A 496 -11.29 51.39 12.03
N LYS A 497 -11.46 50.21 12.65
CA LYS A 497 -10.37 49.50 13.37
C LYS A 497 -9.53 48.67 12.40
N ILE A 498 -8.25 48.45 12.75
CA ILE A 498 -7.38 47.47 12.08
C ILE A 498 -7.96 46.07 12.29
N VAL A 499 -8.02 45.28 11.23
CA VAL A 499 -8.53 43.90 11.27
C VAL A 499 -7.40 42.95 10.94
N TYR A 500 -7.16 41.96 11.80
CA TYR A 500 -6.29 40.81 11.51
C TYR A 500 -7.14 39.56 11.30
N MET A 501 -6.75 38.74 10.34
CA MET A 501 -7.32 37.43 10.07
C MET A 501 -6.20 36.42 9.81
N SER A 502 -6.31 35.22 10.36
CA SER A 502 -5.42 34.13 9.96
C SER A 502 -5.65 33.79 8.48
N PHE A 503 -4.61 33.33 7.79
CA PHE A 503 -4.75 33.01 6.38
C PHE A 503 -5.70 31.81 6.17
N GLU A 504 -5.69 30.85 7.10
CA GLU A 504 -6.63 29.73 7.12
C GLU A 504 -8.09 30.20 7.22
N ASP A 505 -8.38 31.12 8.15
CA ASP A 505 -9.74 31.67 8.31
C ASP A 505 -10.21 32.42 7.07
N LEU A 506 -9.30 33.17 6.45
CA LEU A 506 -9.58 33.90 5.23
C LEU A 506 -9.93 32.94 4.09
N MET A 507 -9.12 31.91 3.88
CA MET A 507 -9.33 30.93 2.82
C MET A 507 -10.62 30.13 3.02
N ARG A 508 -10.98 29.84 4.27
CA ARG A 508 -12.25 29.18 4.61
C ARG A 508 -13.49 30.02 4.25
N ARG A 509 -13.39 31.35 4.37
CA ARG A 509 -14.52 32.27 4.12
C ARG A 509 -14.52 32.89 2.72
N ALA A 510 -13.39 32.84 2.01
CA ALA A 510 -13.25 33.39 0.68
C ALA A 510 -13.98 32.54 -0.37
N GLN A 511 -14.68 33.20 -1.27
CA GLN A 511 -15.38 32.57 -2.39
C GLN A 511 -14.50 32.60 -3.64
N GLY A 512 -14.79 31.72 -4.62
CA GLY A 512 -14.06 31.66 -5.88
C GLY A 512 -13.25 30.38 -6.06
N THR A 513 -12.44 30.35 -7.12
CA THR A 513 -11.74 29.15 -7.58
C THR A 513 -10.47 28.87 -6.78
N TYR A 514 -9.76 27.78 -7.12
CA TYR A 514 -8.43 27.54 -6.57
C TYR A 514 -7.48 28.71 -6.86
N MET A 515 -7.58 29.31 -8.06
CA MET A 515 -6.69 30.39 -8.56
C MET A 515 -7.07 31.79 -8.12
N LYS A 516 -8.36 32.13 -8.11
CA LYS A 516 -8.84 33.47 -7.76
C LYS A 516 -9.84 33.38 -6.61
N LYS A 517 -9.48 34.00 -5.50
CA LYS A 517 -10.33 34.13 -4.32
C LYS A 517 -10.85 35.55 -4.22
N GLN A 518 -12.05 35.68 -3.69
CA GLN A 518 -12.70 36.94 -3.41
C GLN A 518 -13.15 36.95 -1.97
N PHE A 519 -12.87 38.05 -1.28
CA PHE A 519 -13.21 38.20 0.12
C PHE A 519 -13.74 39.60 0.40
N ARG A 520 -14.93 39.67 0.98
CA ARG A 520 -15.55 40.94 1.38
C ARG A 520 -15.21 41.21 2.85
N VAL A 521 -14.39 42.23 3.09
CA VAL A 521 -13.90 42.62 4.41
C VAL A 521 -14.86 43.65 4.99
N LYS A 522 -15.57 43.26 6.04
CA LYS A 522 -16.50 44.11 6.78
C LYS A 522 -15.76 44.78 7.93
N MET A 523 -15.63 46.11 7.87
CA MET A 523 -14.90 46.87 8.89
C MET A 523 -15.87 47.71 9.72
N TYR A 524 -15.83 47.52 11.04
CA TYR A 524 -16.67 48.26 11.99
C TYR A 524 -16.10 49.66 12.22
N THR A 525 -16.97 50.66 12.09
CA THR A 525 -16.73 52.03 12.53
C THR A 525 -16.69 52.07 14.05
N LYS A 526 -15.73 52.80 14.64
CA LYS A 526 -15.58 52.96 16.10
C LYS A 526 -16.79 53.62 16.76
#